data_AF-A0A7X0EFM8-F1
#
_entry.id   AF-A0A7X0EFM8-F1
#
_cell.length_a   1.000
_cell.length_b   1.000
_cell.length_c   1.000
_cell.angle_alpha   90.00
_cell.angle_beta   90.00
_cell.angle_gamma   90.00
#
_symmetry.space_group_name_H-M   'P 1'
#
loop_
_entity.id
_entity.type
_entity.pdbx_description
1 polymer ?
#
loop_
_entity_poly.entity_id
_entity_poly.type
_entity_poly.pdbx_seq_one_letter_code
_entity_poly.pdbx_strand_id
1 'polypeptide(L)' 'MISPDFWRGKKVLVTGHTGFKGSWLSFWLHQMGADVAGYSLAPPTEPALFTEARLDQIPDHHNDFVICFGCKGYAVNEYF' A
#
# COMPACT_ATOMS: atom_id res chain seq x y z
N MET A 1 4.09 7.44 -23.04
CA MET A 1 3.22 8.27 -22.17
C MET A 1 2.47 7.32 -21.24
N ILE A 2 2.22 7.68 -19.98
CA ILE A 2 1.50 6.83 -19.01
C ILE A 2 0.01 6.81 -19.39
N SER A 3 -0.59 5.62 -19.47
CA SER A 3 -2.01 5.42 -19.77
C SER A 3 -2.72 4.82 -18.56
N PRO A 4 -3.73 5.50 -17.97
CA PRO A 4 -4.53 4.92 -16.88
C PRO A 4 -5.24 3.62 -17.29
N ASP A 5 -5.69 3.52 -18.54
CA ASP A 5 -6.36 2.32 -19.05
C ASP A 5 -5.46 1.10 -19.07
N PHE A 6 -4.14 1.29 -19.18
CA PHE A 6 -3.21 0.19 -19.04
C PHE A 6 -3.23 -0.36 -17.62
N TRP A 7 -3.34 0.47 -16.58
CA TRP A 7 -3.23 0.04 -15.19
C TRP A 7 -4.53 -0.49 -14.59
N ARG A 8 -5.67 -0.09 -15.15
CA ARG A 8 -7.01 -0.49 -14.70
C ARG A 8 -7.14 -2.02 -14.57
N GLY A 9 -7.46 -2.50 -13.37
CA GLY A 9 -7.64 -3.92 -13.04
C GLY A 9 -6.37 -4.76 -13.04
N LYS A 10 -5.18 -4.16 -13.18
CA LYS A 10 -3.92 -4.89 -13.06
C LYS A 10 -3.61 -5.15 -11.59
N LYS A 11 -3.23 -6.40 -11.29
CA LYS A 11 -2.68 -6.81 -9.99
C LYS A 11 -1.22 -6.39 -9.91
N VAL A 12 -0.87 -5.53 -8.96
CA VAL A 12 0.49 -4.98 -8.82
C VAL A 12 0.98 -5.17 -7.39
N LEU A 13 2.07 -5.90 -7.20
CA LEU A 13 2.73 -6.03 -5.90
C LEU A 13 3.78 -4.92 -5.74
N VAL A 14 3.66 -4.13 -4.66
CA VAL A 14 4.61 -3.06 -4.30
C VAL A 14 5.31 -3.43 -3.00
N THR A 15 6.60 -3.76 -3.10
CA THR A 15 7.47 -3.91 -1.93
C THR A 15 7.94 -2.52 -1.47
N GLY A 16 7.97 -2.29 -0.15
CA GLY A 16 8.27 -0.96 0.41
C GLY A 16 7.15 0.08 0.27
N HIS A 17 5.89 -0.32 0.04
CA HIS A 17 4.71 0.56 -0.11
C HIS A 17 4.46 1.53 1.06
N THR A 18 4.91 1.21 2.29
CA THR A 18 4.80 2.09 3.47
C THR A 18 5.87 3.20 3.53
N GLY A 19 6.90 3.15 2.67
CA GLY A 19 7.93 4.18 2.57
C GLY A 19 7.54 5.32 1.63
N PHE A 20 8.23 6.46 1.69
CA PHE A 20 7.85 7.67 0.92
C PHE A 20 7.60 7.44 -0.57
N LYS A 21 8.52 6.78 -1.28
CA LYS A 21 8.36 6.49 -2.72
C LYS A 21 7.30 5.42 -2.97
N GLY A 22 7.24 4.41 -2.12
CA GLY A 22 6.26 3.34 -2.22
C GLY A 22 4.85 3.88 -2.07
N SER A 23 4.62 4.77 -1.10
CA SER A 23 3.31 5.39 -0.88
C SER A 23 2.88 6.24 -2.07
N TRP A 24 3.77 7.05 -2.66
CA TRP A 24 3.45 7.78 -3.89
C TRP A 24 3.11 6.86 -5.06
N LEU A 25 3.89 5.80 -5.24
CA LEU A 25 3.65 4.84 -6.32
C LEU A 25 2.32 4.12 -6.15
N SER A 26 2.04 3.59 -4.95
CA SER A 26 0.78 2.92 -4.62
C SER A 26 -0.40 3.87 -4.82
N PHE A 27 -0.29 5.12 -4.34
CA PHE A 27 -1.33 6.14 -4.54
C PHE A 27 -1.63 6.38 -6.03
N TRP A 28 -0.61 6.54 -6.86
CA TRP A 28 -0.81 6.71 -8.31
C TRP A 28 -1.42 5.47 -8.97
N LEU A 29 -0.98 4.28 -8.60
CA LEU A 29 -1.52 3.03 -9.16
C LEU A 29 -3.00 2.85 -8.80
N HIS A 30 -3.38 3.11 -7.56
CA HIS A 30 -4.80 3.10 -7.15
C HIS A 30 -5.61 4.15 -7.91
N GLN A 31 -5.10 5.38 -8.07
CA GLN A 31 -5.78 6.42 -8.85
C GLN A 31 -6.00 6.02 -10.32
N MET A 32 -5.13 5.18 -10.88
CA MET A 32 -5.29 4.62 -12.22
C MET A 32 -6.15 3.35 -12.27
N GLY A 33 -6.69 2.91 -11.13
CA GLY A 33 -7.58 1.75 -11.01
C GLY A 33 -6.87 0.40 -10.97
N ALA A 34 -5.59 0.35 -10.62
CA ALA A 34 -4.89 -0.92 -10.38
C ALA A 34 -5.31 -1.54 -9.03
N ASP A 35 -5.27 -2.86 -8.96
CA ASP A 35 -5.38 -3.63 -7.73
C ASP A 35 -3.98 -3.77 -7.13
N VAL A 36 -3.64 -2.88 -6.20
CA VAL A 36 -2.32 -2.86 -5.56
C VAL A 36 -2.35 -3.78 -4.34
N ALA A 37 -1.26 -4.54 -4.16
CA ALA A 37 -0.97 -5.28 -2.95
C ALA A 37 0.38 -4.80 -2.40
N GLY A 38 0.46 -4.59 -1.09
CA GLY A 38 1.62 -4.08 -0.38
C GLY A 38 2.37 -5.16 0.39
N TYR A 39 3.71 -5.11 0.38
CA TYR A 39 4.54 -5.88 1.32
C TYR A 39 5.65 -5.02 1.91
N SER A 40 5.62 -4.73 3.20
CA SER A 40 6.59 -3.82 3.84
C SER A 40 6.68 -4.00 5.35
N LEU A 41 7.72 -3.41 5.95
CA LEU A 41 7.71 -3.10 7.37
C LEU A 41 6.70 -1.97 7.67
N ALA A 42 6.49 -1.70 8.96
CA ALA A 42 5.76 -0.51 9.39
C ALA A 42 6.35 0.78 8.78
N PRO A 43 5.54 1.84 8.58
CA PRO A 43 6.04 3.11 8.07
C PRO A 43 7.24 3.62 8.89
N PRO A 44 8.31 4.13 8.26
CA PRO A 44 9.57 4.44 8.94
C PRO A 44 9.57 5.79 9.70
N THR A 45 8.51 6.60 9.59
CA THR A 45 8.43 7.95 10.16
C THR A 45 7.03 8.27 10.68
N GLU A 46 6.93 9.25 11.59
CA GLU A 46 5.66 9.85 12.01
C GLU A 46 5.75 11.39 11.87
N PRO A 47 4.92 12.03 11.02
CA PRO A 47 3.96 11.41 10.10
C PRO A 47 4.67 10.67 8.94
N ALA A 48 4.02 9.64 8.42
CA ALA A 48 4.41 8.98 7.17
C ALA A 48 3.40 9.31 6.07
N LEU A 49 3.89 9.50 4.84
CA LEU A 49 3.03 9.73 3.68
C LEU A 49 1.98 8.62 3.51
N PHE A 50 2.33 7.37 3.85
CA PHE A 50 1.41 6.24 3.83
C PHE A 50 0.09 6.54 4.56
N THR A 51 0.18 7.03 5.80
CA THR A 51 -0.97 7.38 6.64
C THR A 51 -1.61 8.70 6.19
N GLU A 52 -0.80 9.72 5.83
CA GLU A 52 -1.32 11.02 5.38
C GLU A 52 -2.12 10.92 4.07
N ALA A 53 -1.70 10.03 3.16
CA ALA A 53 -2.41 9.72 1.93
C ALA A 53 -3.57 8.73 2.12
N ARG A 54 -3.85 8.32 3.36
CA ARG A 54 -4.90 7.36 3.75
C ARG A 54 -4.80 6.02 3.03
N LEU A 55 -3.58 5.60 2.68
CA LEU A 55 -3.34 4.31 2.03
C LEU A 55 -3.64 3.14 2.97
N ASP A 56 -3.55 3.36 4.28
CA ASP A 56 -3.98 2.42 5.34
C ASP A 56 -5.50 2.19 5.39
N GLN A 57 -6.29 3.05 4.72
CA GLN A 57 -7.75 3.01 4.71
C GLN A 57 -8.33 2.55 3.38
N ILE A 58 -7.48 2.32 2.36
CA ILE A 58 -7.95 1.81 1.08
C ILE A 58 -8.43 0.38 1.33
N PRO A 59 -9.70 0.06 1.04
CA PRO A 59 -10.18 -1.31 1.18
C PRO A 59 -9.55 -2.14 0.07
N ASP A 60 -8.39 -2.72 0.36
CA ASP A 60 -7.75 -3.63 -0.58
C ASP A 60 -8.58 -4.90 -0.66
N HIS A 61 -8.70 -5.43 -1.87
CA HIS A 61 -9.20 -6.78 -2.08
C HIS A 61 -8.16 -7.77 -1.50
N HIS A 62 -8.20 -7.99 -0.18
CA HIS A 62 -7.65 -9.11 0.59
C HIS A 62 -6.12 -9.30 0.74
N ASN A 63 -5.21 -8.42 0.25
CA ASN A 63 -3.80 -8.83 0.10
C ASN A 63 -2.70 -7.85 0.56
N ASP A 64 -2.98 -6.91 1.47
CA ASP A 64 -1.93 -6.04 2.04
C ASP A 64 -1.23 -6.68 3.25
N PHE A 65 0.08 -6.90 3.12
CA PHE A 65 0.95 -7.51 4.13
C PHE A 65 1.92 -6.46 4.71
N VAL A 66 1.47 -5.74 5.73
CA VAL A 66 2.35 -4.90 6.56
C VAL A 66 2.92 -5.77 7.68
N ILE A 67 4.20 -6.10 7.59
CA ILE A 67 4.93 -6.82 8.64
C ILE A 67 5.29 -5.84 9.73
N CYS A 68 4.47 -5.81 10.77
CA CYS A 68 4.73 -5.02 11.95
C CYS A 68 5.52 -5.83 12.98
N PHE A 69 6.85 -5.73 12.99
CA PHE A 69 7.64 -6.20 14.13
C PHE A 69 7.54 -5.19 15.27
N GLY A 70 6.57 -5.37 16.19
CA GLY A 70 6.58 -4.74 17.51
C GLY A 70 5.66 -3.54 17.78
N CYS A 71 4.78 -3.12 16.85
CA CYS A 71 3.79 -2.06 17.11
C CYS A 71 2.35 -2.60 17.20
N LYS A 72 1.62 -2.24 18.26
CA LYS A 72 0.18 -2.47 18.40
C LYS A 72 -0.57 -1.49 17.50
N GLY A 73 -1.30 -1.95 16.49
CA GLY A 73 -2.34 -1.13 15.86
C GLY A 73 -2.54 -1.24 14.34
N TYR A 74 -1.70 -1.95 13.60
CA TYR A 74 -1.98 -2.25 12.19
C TYR A 74 -2.41 -3.71 12.11
N ALA A 75 -3.68 -3.94 11.76
CA ALA A 75 -4.24 -5.27 11.61
C ALA A 75 -3.47 -6.00 10.49
N VAL A 76 -2.52 -6.85 10.89
CA VAL A 76 -2.31 -8.09 10.16
C VAL A 76 -3.67 -8.77 10.13
N ASN A 77 -4.25 -8.98 8.95
CA ASN A 77 -5.20 -10.08 8.84
C ASN A 77 -4.39 -11.32 9.24
N GLU A 78 -4.62 -11.78 10.47
CA GLU A 78 -4.04 -12.99 11.06
C GLU A 78 -4.47 -14.18 10.19
N TYR A 79 -3.71 -14.45 9.13
CA TYR A 79 -3.72 -15.70 8.40
C TYR A 79 -2.29 -16.25 8.36
N PHE A 80 -1.77 -16.48 9.57
CA PHE A 80 -1.05 -17.69 9.93
C PHE A 80 -1.51 -18.12 11.32
#